data_AF-A0A929V7I7-F1
#
_entry.id   AF-A0A929V7I7-F1
#
_cell.length_a   1.000
_cell.length_b   1.000
_cell.length_c   1.000
_cell.angle_alpha   90.00
_cell.angle_beta   90.00
_cell.angle_gamma   90.00
#
_symmetry.space_group_name_H-M   'P 1'
#
loop_
_entity.id
_entity.type
_entity.pdbx_description
1 polymer ?
#
loop_
_entity_poly.entity_id
_entity_poly.type
_entity_poly.pdbx_seq_one_letter_code
_entity_poly.pdbx_strand_id
1 'polypeptide(L)'
;MITWLQHDAYLKELKALHKTTRSIEKDIEKVKRLLVAHFYIEQTKGGVISPGKIHRITVDNDVTGRELWKVEVIVPGLKPNLWPRLWFMVDGETVTFLAIASHKTNYDNNEIDRIVIERYKDILDL
;
A
#
# COMPACT_ATOMS: atom_id res chain seq x y z
N MET A 1 9.55 16.12 -5.39
CA MET A 1 8.44 16.31 -4.42
C MET A 1 7.46 15.17 -4.68
N ILE A 2 7.16 14.33 -3.68
CA ILE A 2 6.42 13.09 -3.93
C ILE A 2 4.97 13.38 -4.34
N THR A 3 4.53 12.77 -5.43
CA THR A 3 3.15 12.82 -5.92
C THR A 3 2.38 11.64 -5.36
N TRP A 4 1.21 11.90 -4.77
CA TRP A 4 0.33 10.87 -4.23
C TRP A 4 -0.91 10.73 -5.09
N LEU A 5 -1.10 9.55 -5.68
CA LEU A 5 -2.30 9.21 -6.44
C LEU A 5 -3.08 8.11 -5.72
N GLN A 6 -4.37 8.01 -6.03
CA GLN A 6 -5.28 7.07 -5.41
C GLN A 6 -6.19 6.49 -6.48
N HIS A 7 -6.21 5.16 -6.58
CA HIS A 7 -7.15 4.45 -7.44
C HIS A 7 -8.58 4.55 -6.88
N ASP A 8 -9.59 4.66 -7.74
CA ASP A 8 -10.99 4.83 -7.32
C ASP A 8 -11.48 3.69 -6.41
N ALA A 9 -11.04 2.46 -6.69
CA ALA A 9 -11.36 1.31 -5.85
C ALA A 9 -10.76 1.44 -4.44
N TYR A 10 -9.52 1.95 -4.31
CA TYR A 10 -8.92 2.23 -3.02
C TYR A 10 -9.77 3.24 -2.22
N LEU A 11 -10.29 4.29 -2.85
CA LEU A 11 -11.15 5.27 -2.18
C LEU A 11 -12.43 4.64 -1.63
N LYS A 12 -13.05 3.74 -2.41
CA LYS A 12 -14.26 2.99 -1.99
C LYS A 12 -13.95 2.06 -0.81
N GLU A 13 -12.84 1.33 -0.88
CA GLU A 13 -12.37 0.42 0.16
C GLU A 13 -12.03 1.16 1.46
N LEU A 14 -11.31 2.29 1.35
CA LEU A 14 -10.99 3.17 2.48
C LEU A 14 -12.26 3.66 3.18
N LYS A 15 -13.25 4.11 2.40
CA LYS A 15 -14.56 4.55 2.94
C LYS A 15 -15.30 3.42 3.67
N ALA A 16 -15.19 2.17 3.20
CA ALA A 16 -15.76 1.03 3.91
C ALA A 16 -15.01 0.74 5.22
N LEU A 17 -13.67 0.77 5.19
CA LEU A 17 -12.83 0.56 6.36
C LEU A 17 -13.06 1.62 7.45
N HIS A 18 -13.32 2.86 7.03
CA HIS A 18 -13.65 3.98 7.92
C HIS A 18 -14.78 3.69 8.90
N LYS A 19 -15.79 2.94 8.45
CA LYS A 19 -16.96 2.58 9.27
C LYS A 19 -16.58 1.73 10.49
N THR A 20 -15.46 1.01 10.42
CA THR A 20 -15.01 0.09 11.46
C THR A 20 -13.72 0.54 12.15
N THR A 21 -13.02 1.52 11.58
CA THR A 21 -11.72 2.02 12.05
C THR A 21 -11.67 3.54 11.92
N ARG A 22 -12.18 4.24 12.95
CA ARG A 22 -12.44 5.70 12.94
C ARG A 22 -11.23 6.62 12.69
N SER A 23 -9.99 6.14 12.77
CA SER A 23 -8.77 6.97 12.71
C SER A 23 -7.77 6.53 11.63
N ILE A 24 -8.20 5.74 10.65
CA ILE A 24 -7.28 5.10 9.70
C ILE A 24 -6.53 6.11 8.80
N GLU A 25 -7.05 7.31 8.50
CA GLU A 25 -6.31 8.29 7.68
C GLU A 25 -5.06 8.81 8.40
N LYS A 26 -5.15 9.01 9.72
CA LYS A 26 -3.98 9.43 10.52
C LYS A 26 -2.89 8.37 10.49
N ASP A 27 -3.27 7.09 10.45
CA ASP A 27 -2.33 5.99 10.38
C ASP A 27 -1.78 5.80 8.95
N ILE A 28 -2.58 6.05 7.91
CA ILE A 28 -2.12 6.14 6.51
C ILE A 28 -1.13 7.28 6.32
N GLU A 29 -1.33 8.43 6.96
CA GLU A 29 -0.39 9.55 6.89
C GLU A 29 0.98 9.18 7.50
N LYS A 30 1.00 8.37 8.56
CA LYS A 30 2.26 7.81 9.08
C LYS A 30 2.91 6.88 8.07
N VAL A 31 2.12 6.04 7.39
CA VAL A 31 2.62 5.19 6.30
C VAL A 31 3.24 6.04 5.19
N LYS A 32 2.59 7.13 4.74
CA LYS A 32 3.17 8.04 3.74
C LYS A 32 4.56 8.52 4.14
N ARG A 33 4.73 8.99 5.37
CA ARG A 33 6.05 9.43 5.90
C ARG A 33 7.07 8.29 5.90
N LEU A 34 6.66 7.08 6.25
CA LEU A 34 7.54 5.90 6.20
C LEU A 34 7.94 5.55 4.76
N LEU A 35 7.02 5.65 3.80
CA LEU A 35 7.32 5.42 2.38
C LEU A 35 8.27 6.50 1.84
N VAL A 36 8.08 7.77 2.21
CA VAL A 36 9.02 8.86 1.90
C VAL A 36 10.42 8.48 2.36
N ALA A 37 10.55 8.09 3.63
CA ALA A 37 11.84 7.76 4.21
C ALA A 37 12.46 6.50 3.60
N HIS A 38 11.65 5.50 3.26
CA HIS A 38 12.13 4.23 2.72
C HIS A 38 12.61 4.35 1.26
N PHE A 39 11.85 5.05 0.40
CA PHE A 39 12.13 5.08 -1.04
C PHE A 39 12.89 6.32 -1.50
N TYR A 40 12.77 7.45 -0.79
CA TYR A 40 13.17 8.76 -1.33
C TYR A 40 14.23 9.49 -0.51
N ILE A 41 14.42 9.15 0.77
CA ILE A 41 15.50 9.71 1.58
C ILE A 41 16.74 8.85 1.41
N GLU A 42 17.76 9.37 0.74
CA GLU A 42 18.99 8.65 0.38
C GLU A 42 19.72 8.06 1.59
N GLN A 43 19.73 8.79 2.71
CA GLN A 43 20.36 8.37 3.98
C GLN A 43 19.65 7.17 4.64
N THR A 44 18.38 6.93 4.29
CA THR A 44 17.56 5.88 4.90
C THR A 44 16.98 4.90 3.87
N LYS A 45 17.43 4.98 2.61
CA LYS A 45 17.10 4.03 1.56
C LYS A 45 17.44 2.63 2.05
N GLY A 46 16.39 1.82 2.27
CA GLY A 46 16.50 0.43 2.73
C GLY A 46 16.39 0.17 4.23
N GLY A 47 16.07 1.15 5.10
CA GLY A 47 16.25 0.93 6.55
C GLY A 47 15.26 1.53 7.58
N VAL A 48 14.23 2.31 7.21
CA VAL A 48 13.28 2.87 8.21
C VAL A 48 12.16 1.91 8.59
N ILE A 49 11.73 1.11 7.62
CA ILE A 49 10.73 0.07 7.81
C ILE A 49 11.49 -1.23 7.99
N SER A 50 11.22 -1.96 9.07
CA SER A 50 11.87 -3.24 9.30
C SER A 50 11.59 -4.20 8.14
N PRO A 51 12.60 -4.99 7.71
CA PRO A 51 12.39 -6.06 6.74
C PRO A 51 11.22 -6.95 7.18
N GLY A 52 10.25 -7.17 6.30
CA GLY A 52 9.03 -7.93 6.61
C GLY A 52 7.81 -7.11 7.06
N LYS A 53 7.90 -5.77 7.06
CA LYS A 53 6.72 -4.88 7.19
C LYS A 53 6.28 -4.22 5.89
N ILE A 54 7.18 -4.18 4.90
CA ILE A 54 6.93 -3.79 3.51
C ILE A 54 7.37 -4.95 2.61
N HIS A 55 6.55 -5.33 1.65
CA HIS A 55 6.78 -6.48 0.77
C HIS A 55 6.60 -6.10 -0.68
N ARG A 56 7.58 -6.44 -1.53
CA ARG A 56 7.43 -6.35 -2.98
C ARG A 56 6.50 -7.47 -3.45
N ILE A 57 5.62 -7.15 -4.39
CA ILE A 57 4.77 -8.09 -5.10
C ILE A 57 5.39 -8.29 -6.47
N THR A 58 5.72 -9.54 -6.79
CA THR A 58 6.26 -9.89 -8.10
C THR A 58 5.15 -9.92 -9.13
N VAL A 59 5.37 -9.27 -10.27
CA VAL A 59 4.45 -9.27 -11.40
C VAL A 59 5.18 -9.83 -12.61
N ASP A 60 4.52 -10.70 -13.38
CA ASP A 60 5.04 -11.16 -14.66
C ASP A 60 5.09 -9.96 -15.63
N ASN A 61 6.23 -9.76 -16.31
CA ASN A 61 6.55 -8.55 -17.09
C ASN A 61 6.77 -7.29 -16.22
N ASP A 62 7.58 -7.41 -15.17
CA ASP A 62 7.98 -6.27 -14.35
C ASP A 62 8.59 -5.15 -15.22
N VAL A 63 8.00 -3.96 -15.17
CA VAL A 63 8.46 -2.81 -15.95
C VAL A 63 9.56 -2.11 -15.17
N THR A 64 10.76 -2.04 -15.74
CA THR A 64 11.91 -1.39 -15.11
C THR A 64 11.54 0.01 -14.60
N GLY A 65 11.74 0.24 -13.29
CA GLY A 65 11.46 1.52 -12.62
C GLY A 65 10.06 1.65 -12.04
N ARG A 66 9.20 0.64 -12.21
CA ARG A 66 7.86 0.57 -11.61
C ARG A 66 7.76 -0.67 -10.75
N GLU A 67 7.30 -0.49 -9.53
CA GLU A 67 7.33 -1.58 -8.55
C GLU A 67 6.02 -1.64 -7.77
N LEU A 68 5.51 -2.85 -7.57
CA LEU A 68 4.30 -3.11 -6.80
C LEU A 68 4.65 -3.58 -5.39
N TRP A 69 4.02 -3.00 -4.38
CA TRP A 69 4.35 -3.20 -2.97
C TRP A 69 3.10 -3.29 -2.09
N LYS A 70 3.28 -3.86 -0.90
CA LYS A 70 2.29 -3.83 0.18
C LYS A 70 2.91 -3.61 1.55
N VAL A 71 2.18 -2.94 2.44
CA VAL A 71 2.64 -2.58 3.80
C VAL A 71 1.48 -2.69 4.80
N GLU A 72 1.78 -3.10 6.04
CA GLU A 72 0.79 -3.06 7.11
C GLU A 72 0.58 -1.62 7.63
N VAL A 73 -0.68 -1.21 7.76
CA VAL A 73 -1.08 0.04 8.39
C VAL A 73 -1.28 -0.21 9.88
N ILE A 74 -0.34 0.28 10.70
CA ILE A 74 -0.40 0.11 12.15
C ILE A 74 -1.55 0.96 12.71
N VAL A 75 -2.57 0.29 13.26
CA VAL A 75 -3.72 0.94 13.89
C VAL A 75 -3.71 0.66 15.39
N PRO A 76 -3.48 1.68 16.24
CA PRO A 76 -3.56 1.51 17.69
C PRO A 76 -4.92 0.97 18.13
N GLY A 77 -4.90 -0.01 19.04
CA GLY A 77 -6.11 -0.68 19.54
C GLY A 77 -6.59 -1.86 18.69
N LEU A 78 -5.97 -2.12 17.53
CA LEU A 78 -6.13 -3.39 16.81
C LEU A 78 -4.95 -4.32 17.08
N LYS A 79 -5.24 -5.63 17.17
CA LYS A 79 -4.19 -6.65 17.19
C LYS A 79 -3.43 -6.64 15.86
N PRO A 80 -2.13 -6.95 15.83
CA PRO A 80 -1.32 -6.92 14.61
C PRO A 80 -1.90 -7.69 13.43
N ASN A 81 -2.45 -8.88 13.67
CA ASN A 81 -3.08 -9.71 12.64
C ASN A 81 -4.41 -9.14 12.10
N LEU A 82 -4.92 -8.06 12.68
CA LEU A 82 -6.13 -7.34 12.24
C LEU A 82 -5.79 -6.00 11.59
N TRP A 83 -4.52 -5.61 11.56
CA TRP A 83 -4.10 -4.39 10.90
C TRP A 83 -4.48 -4.43 9.42
N PRO A 84 -5.01 -3.32 8.88
CA PRO A 84 -5.19 -3.19 7.45
C PRO A 84 -3.87 -3.32 6.73
N ARG A 85 -3.91 -3.83 5.50
CA ARG A 85 -2.79 -3.81 4.58
C ARG A 85 -3.11 -2.84 3.45
N LEU A 86 -2.11 -2.09 3.02
CA LEU A 86 -2.17 -1.12 1.96
C LEU A 86 -1.30 -1.62 0.80
N TRP A 87 -1.87 -1.68 -0.40
CA TRP A 87 -1.17 -2.01 -1.63
C TRP A 87 -0.96 -0.74 -2.45
N PHE A 88 0.24 -0.61 -3.02
CA PHE A 88 0.62 0.59 -3.75
C PHE A 88 1.69 0.30 -4.80
N MET A 89 1.70 1.15 -5.83
CA MET A 89 2.75 1.19 -6.84
C MET A 89 3.70 2.35 -6.55
N VAL A 90 4.98 2.15 -6.81
CA VAL A 90 6.01 3.19 -6.89
C VAL A 90 6.42 3.34 -8.35
N ASP A 91 6.35 4.56 -8.89
CA ASP A 91 6.82 4.91 -10.24
C ASP A 91 7.54 6.27 -10.19
N GLY A 92 8.87 6.25 -10.21
CA GLY A 92 9.68 7.46 -10.01
C GLY A 92 9.34 8.15 -8.68
N GLU A 93 8.94 9.43 -8.72
CA GLU A 93 8.49 10.21 -7.55
C GLU A 93 6.99 10.07 -7.24
N THR A 94 6.30 9.14 -7.89
CA THR A 94 4.86 8.93 -7.71
C THR A 94 4.60 7.67 -6.90
N VAL A 95 3.71 7.79 -5.91
CA VAL A 95 3.15 6.65 -5.19
C VAL A 95 1.64 6.61 -5.42
N THR A 96 1.16 5.50 -5.98
CA THR A 96 -0.26 5.30 -6.26
C THR A 96 -0.82 4.26 -5.32
N PHE A 97 -1.80 4.63 -4.48
CA PHE A 97 -2.50 3.67 -3.63
C PHE A 97 -3.54 2.91 -4.44
N LEU A 98 -3.40 1.58 -4.49
CA LEU A 98 -4.17 0.70 -5.35
C LEU A 98 -5.30 0.00 -4.60
N ALA A 99 -5.05 -0.45 -3.37
CA ALA A 99 -6.05 -1.11 -2.54
C ALA A 99 -5.76 -0.98 -1.04
N ILE A 100 -6.80 -1.09 -0.21
CA ILE A 100 -6.67 -1.25 1.25
C ILE A 100 -7.70 -2.24 1.78
N ALA A 101 -7.25 -3.19 2.60
CA ALA A 101 -8.13 -4.23 3.15
C ALA A 101 -7.70 -4.61 4.57
N SER A 102 -8.63 -5.04 5.43
CA SER A 102 -8.35 -5.50 6.80
C SER A 102 -8.85 -6.91 7.01
N HIS A 103 -8.12 -7.75 7.73
CA HIS A 103 -8.53 -9.13 8.00
C HIS A 103 -9.88 -9.22 8.75
N LYS A 104 -10.38 -8.11 9.32
CA LYS A 104 -11.77 -7.98 9.79
C LYS A 104 -12.83 -8.25 8.72
N THR A 105 -12.51 -8.04 7.44
CA THR A 105 -13.40 -8.30 6.31
C THR A 105 -13.18 -9.69 5.69
N ASN A 106 -12.39 -10.55 6.33
CA ASN A 106 -12.07 -11.92 5.88
C ASN A 106 -11.57 -11.99 4.42
N TYR A 107 -10.76 -11.02 3.99
CA TYR A 107 -10.21 -11.03 2.63
C TYR A 107 -9.09 -12.07 2.49
N ASP A 108 -9.01 -12.71 1.33
CA ASP A 108 -7.85 -13.52 0.94
C ASP A 108 -6.74 -12.59 0.43
N ASN A 109 -5.58 -12.62 1.07
CA ASN A 109 -4.45 -11.79 0.66
C ASN A 109 -4.01 -12.07 -0.79
N ASN A 110 -4.09 -13.33 -1.23
CA ASN A 110 -3.72 -13.70 -2.60
C ASN A 110 -4.74 -13.19 -3.61
N GLU A 111 -6.01 -13.07 -3.21
CA GLU A 111 -7.05 -12.47 -4.03
C GLU A 111 -6.81 -10.97 -4.23
N ILE A 112 -6.49 -10.24 -3.15
CA ILE A 112 -6.18 -8.82 -3.27
C ILE A 112 -4.88 -8.61 -4.07
N ASP A 113 -3.85 -9.44 -3.87
CA ASP A 113 -2.63 -9.41 -4.68
C ASP A 113 -2.96 -9.55 -6.19
N ARG A 114 -3.83 -10.50 -6.58
CA ARG A 114 -4.30 -10.62 -7.97
C ARG A 114 -5.04 -9.37 -8.45
N ILE A 115 -5.98 -8.85 -7.66
CA ILE A 115 -6.76 -7.65 -8.01
C ILE A 115 -5.83 -6.44 -8.21
N VAL A 116 -4.84 -6.24 -7.35
CA VAL A 116 -3.93 -5.10 -7.49
C VAL A 116 -2.95 -5.27 -8.64
N ILE A 117 -2.60 -6.50 -9.01
CA ILE A 117 -1.81 -6.78 -10.21
C ILE A 117 -2.59 -6.37 -11.46
N GLU A 118 -3.88 -6.69 -11.54
CA GLU A 118 -4.71 -6.25 -12.67
C GLU A 118 -4.87 -4.73 -12.70
N ARG A 119 -5.13 -4.08 -11.55
CA ARG A 119 -5.15 -2.60 -11.47
C ARG A 119 -3.80 -1.96 -11.86
N TYR A 120 -2.69 -2.61 -11.50
CA TYR A 120 -1.35 -2.17 -11.88
C TYR A 120 -1.16 -2.26 -13.40
N LYS A 121 -1.49 -3.39 -14.01
CA LYS A 121 -1.44 -3.58 -15.47
C LYS A 121 -2.32 -2.59 -16.22
N ASP A 122 -3.55 -2.38 -15.76
CA ASP A 122 -4.48 -1.39 -16.33
C ASP A 122 -3.87 0.02 -16.36
N ILE A 123 -3.15 0.43 -15.30
CA ILE A 123 -2.48 1.73 -15.24
C ILE A 123 -1.27 1.79 -16.20
N LEU A 124 -0.63 0.66 -16.47
CA LEU A 124 0.54 0.59 -17.35
C LEU A 124 0.17 0.32 -18.82
N ASP A 125 -1.12 0.18 -19.14
CA ASP A 125 -1.63 -0.27 -20.44
C ASP A 125 -1.03 -1.65 -20.87
N LEU A 126 -0.91 -2.59 -19.92
CA LEU A 126 -0.32 -3.93 -20.11
C LEU A 126 -1.33 -5.08 -20.09
#